data_AF-A0A7S3CKY3-F1
#
_entry.id   AF-A0A7S3CKY3-F1
#
_cell.length_a   1.000
_cell.length_b   1.000
_cell.length_c   1.000
_cell.angle_alpha   90.00
_cell.angle_beta   90.00
_cell.angle_gamma   90.00
#
_symmetry.space_group_name_H-M   'P 1'
#
loop_
_entity.id
_entity.type
_entity.pdbx_description
1 polymer ?
#
loop_
_entity_poly.entity_id
_entity_poly.type
_entity_poly.pdbx_seq_one_letter_code
_entity_poly.pdbx_strand_id
1 'polypeptide(L)'
;NLQRSRYAAGLKPFFRVGREGKFKKVNGKISWNNGSDGLQVHFDHFVTTRDLSAWTYISFVEPWGYEDSTNYFTKWGNEVKTNPQLMDSVYFHRELLGYSKEQRYVELITITAKDE
;
A
#
# COMPACT_ATOMS: atom_id res chain seq x y z
N ASN A 1 -4.19 -14.12 -24.55
CA ASN A 1 -4.21 -14.80 -23.21
C ASN A 1 -3.36 -14.11 -22.14
N LEU A 2 -2.67 -12.98 -22.42
CA LEU A 2 -1.78 -12.28 -21.48
C LEU A 2 -2.50 -11.59 -20.30
N GLN A 3 -3.72 -11.10 -20.54
CA GLN A 3 -4.50 -10.41 -19.49
C GLN A 3 -4.86 -11.38 -18.36
N ARG A 4 -5.27 -12.61 -18.69
CA ARG A 4 -5.60 -13.65 -17.70
C ARG A 4 -4.40 -14.01 -16.81
N SER A 5 -3.17 -14.03 -17.34
CA SER A 5 -1.96 -14.27 -16.54
C SER A 5 -1.55 -13.06 -15.69
N ARG A 6 -1.84 -11.82 -16.15
CA ARG A 6 -1.61 -10.60 -15.34
C ARG A 6 -2.58 -10.49 -14.17
N TYR A 7 -3.86 -10.80 -14.38
CA TYR A 7 -4.84 -10.84 -13.28
C TYR A 7 -4.60 -12.02 -12.33
N ALA A 8 -4.15 -13.17 -12.84
CA ALA A 8 -3.74 -14.31 -12.02
C ALA A 8 -2.69 -13.92 -10.96
N ALA A 9 -1.68 -13.12 -11.34
CA ALA A 9 -0.67 -12.64 -10.40
C ALA A 9 -1.26 -11.68 -9.34
N GLY A 10 -2.28 -10.90 -9.70
CA GLY A 10 -3.01 -10.01 -8.79
C GLY A 10 -3.92 -10.73 -7.80
N LEU A 11 -4.25 -12.00 -8.04
CA LEU A 11 -5.02 -12.83 -7.11
C LEU A 11 -4.15 -13.52 -6.06
N LYS A 12 -2.83 -13.40 -6.16
CA LYS A 12 -1.92 -13.99 -5.17
C LYS A 12 -1.84 -13.11 -3.94
N PRO A 13 -2.36 -13.57 -2.79
CA PRO A 13 -2.45 -12.72 -1.61
C PRO A 13 -1.08 -12.48 -0.97
N PHE A 14 -1.03 -11.38 -0.24
CA PHE A 14 -0.01 -11.02 0.72
C PHE A 14 -0.51 -11.35 2.13
N PHE A 15 0.43 -11.63 3.02
CA PHE A 15 0.16 -11.82 4.43
C PHE A 15 1.19 -11.05 5.27
N ARG A 16 0.80 -10.67 6.48
CA ARG A 16 1.73 -10.26 7.55
C ARG A 16 1.30 -10.87 8.87
N VAL A 17 2.25 -11.06 9.77
CA VAL A 17 2.01 -11.48 11.15
C VAL A 17 2.19 -10.28 12.07
N GLY A 18 1.18 -9.99 12.89
CA GLY A 18 1.16 -8.81 13.75
C GLY A 18 0.95 -7.50 12.96
N ARG A 19 0.65 -6.42 13.69
CA ARG A 19 0.39 -5.09 13.09
C ARG A 19 1.65 -4.48 12.47
N GLU A 20 2.80 -4.66 13.13
CA GLU A 20 4.10 -4.11 12.71
C GLU A 20 4.85 -5.01 11.70
N GLY A 21 4.26 -6.15 11.34
CA GLY A 21 4.87 -7.08 10.39
C GLY A 21 4.90 -6.52 8.96
N LYS A 22 5.98 -6.81 8.22
CA LYS A 22 6.05 -6.54 6.77
C LYS A 22 5.18 -7.53 6.00
N PHE A 23 4.44 -7.03 5.01
CA PHE A 23 3.71 -7.89 4.10
C PHE A 23 4.66 -8.73 3.24
N LYS A 24 4.31 -9.99 3.05
CA LYS A 24 5.01 -10.96 2.20
C LYS A 24 3.99 -11.67 1.33
N LYS A 25 4.39 -12.06 0.11
CA LYS A 25 3.51 -12.88 -0.74
C LYS A 25 3.32 -14.25 -0.10
N VAL A 26 2.10 -14.77 -0.12
CA VAL A 26 1.83 -16.16 0.26
C VAL A 26 2.63 -17.09 -0.66
N ASN A 27 3.21 -18.16 -0.11
CA ASN A 27 4.00 -19.11 -0.89
C ASN A 27 3.10 -20.13 -1.60
N GLY A 28 3.64 -20.83 -2.59
CA GLY A 28 2.92 -21.89 -3.29
C GLY A 28 2.07 -21.41 -4.47
N LYS A 29 1.33 -22.37 -5.05
CA LYS A 29 0.39 -22.14 -6.15
C LYS A 29 -0.94 -21.64 -5.58
N ILE A 30 -1.60 -20.80 -6.36
CA ILE A 30 -2.98 -20.39 -6.10
C ILE A 30 -3.87 -20.97 -7.19
N SER A 31 -5.14 -21.19 -6.89
CA SER A 31 -6.16 -21.50 -7.88
C SER A 31 -7.35 -20.58 -7.69
N TRP A 32 -8.11 -20.37 -8.76
CA TRP A 32 -9.32 -19.58 -8.71
C TRP A 32 -10.33 -20.07 -9.75
N ASN A 33 -11.59 -19.84 -9.44
CA ASN A 33 -12.74 -20.20 -10.23
C ASN A 33 -13.87 -19.18 -10.00
N ASN A 34 -14.81 -19.12 -10.94
CA ASN A 34 -16.06 -18.42 -10.71
C ASN A 34 -17.04 -19.44 -10.12
N GLY A 35 -17.20 -19.40 -8.79
CA GLY A 35 -18.19 -20.19 -8.08
C GLY A 35 -19.59 -19.60 -8.18
N SER A 36 -20.55 -20.21 -7.51
CA SER A 36 -21.95 -19.73 -7.45
C SER A 36 -22.08 -18.31 -6.92
N ASP A 37 -21.19 -17.92 -6.01
CA ASP A 37 -21.24 -16.63 -5.30
C ASP A 37 -20.15 -15.65 -5.79
N GLY A 38 -19.60 -15.88 -6.98
CA GLY A 38 -18.58 -15.04 -7.59
C GLY A 38 -17.18 -15.63 -7.57
N LEU A 39 -16.16 -14.77 -7.58
CA LEU A 39 -14.76 -15.18 -7.65
C LEU A 39 -14.33 -15.87 -6.35
N GLN A 40 -13.94 -17.13 -6.44
CA GLN A 40 -13.36 -17.91 -5.36
C GLN A 40 -11.86 -18.06 -5.61
N VAL A 41 -11.05 -17.74 -4.60
CA VAL A 41 -9.58 -17.85 -4.64
C VAL A 41 -9.14 -18.79 -3.54
N HIS A 42 -8.40 -19.83 -3.92
CA HIS A 42 -7.89 -20.85 -3.01
C HIS A 42 -6.37 -20.75 -2.90
N PHE A 43 -5.88 -20.74 -1.67
CA PHE A 43 -4.46 -20.72 -1.34
C PHE A 43 -4.25 -21.35 0.04
N ASP A 44 -3.09 -21.97 0.23
CA ASP A 44 -2.67 -22.49 1.53
C ASP A 44 -1.66 -21.55 2.17
N HIS A 45 -1.86 -21.24 3.45
CA HIS A 45 -0.92 -20.45 4.24
C HIS A 45 -0.62 -21.15 5.57
N PHE A 46 0.63 -21.55 5.74
CA PHE A 46 1.11 -22.07 7.01
C PHE A 46 1.48 -20.91 7.94
N VAL A 47 0.88 -20.89 9.12
CA VAL A 47 1.21 -19.91 10.17
C VAL A 47 2.66 -20.12 10.60
N THR A 48 3.52 -19.15 10.33
CA THR A 48 4.97 -19.26 10.57
C THR A 48 5.42 -18.74 11.94
N THR A 49 4.50 -18.24 12.78
CA THR A 49 4.83 -17.64 14.08
C THR A 49 4.77 -18.66 15.22
N ARG A 50 5.69 -18.51 16.19
CA ARG A 50 5.67 -19.27 17.44
C ARG A 50 4.70 -18.68 18.47
N ASP A 51 4.37 -17.40 18.32
CA ASP A 51 3.35 -16.74 19.12
C ASP A 51 1.97 -17.00 18.51
N LEU A 52 1.19 -17.84 19.19
CA LEU A 52 -0.17 -18.23 18.78
C LEU A 52 -1.21 -17.13 19.07
N SER A 53 -0.85 -16.10 19.85
CA SER A 53 -1.72 -14.94 20.08
C SER A 53 -1.63 -13.90 18.97
N ALA A 54 -0.62 -13.99 18.10
CA ALA A 54 -0.42 -13.06 17.02
C ALA A 54 -1.43 -13.27 15.87
N TRP A 55 -2.13 -12.21 15.51
CA TRP A 55 -3.02 -12.19 14.35
C TRP A 55 -2.24 -12.25 13.04
N THR A 56 -2.72 -13.06 12.10
CA THR A 56 -2.26 -13.05 10.70
C THR A 56 -3.25 -12.27 9.86
N TYR A 57 -2.75 -11.27 9.16
CA TYR A 57 -3.53 -10.43 8.25
C TYR A 57 -3.27 -10.87 6.83
N ILE A 58 -4.32 -10.97 6.01
CA ILE A 58 -4.25 -11.38 4.61
C ILE A 58 -4.88 -10.27 3.76
N SER A 59 -4.27 -9.94 2.63
CA SER A 59 -4.77 -8.96 1.67
C SER A 59 -4.39 -9.35 0.25
N PHE A 60 -5.18 -8.97 -0.75
CA PHE A 60 -4.82 -9.21 -2.15
C PHE A 60 -3.75 -8.24 -2.68
N VAL A 61 -3.57 -7.10 -2.01
CA VAL A 61 -2.55 -6.10 -2.29
C VAL A 61 -1.88 -5.66 -1.00
N GLU A 62 -0.66 -5.13 -1.08
CA GLU A 62 -0.06 -4.46 0.08
C GLU A 62 -0.89 -3.21 0.40
N PRO A 63 -1.56 -3.15 1.57
CA PRO A 63 -2.42 -2.02 1.90
C PRO A 63 -1.60 -0.75 2.09
N TRP A 64 -2.13 0.36 1.60
CA TRP A 64 -1.63 1.70 1.87
C TRP A 64 -2.75 2.52 2.51
N GLY A 65 -2.61 2.81 3.79
CA GLY A 65 -3.62 3.49 4.59
C GLY A 65 -3.64 5.00 4.38
N TYR A 66 -4.71 5.61 4.90
CA TYR A 66 -4.85 7.06 4.96
C TYR A 66 -3.75 7.70 5.85
N GLU A 67 -3.47 7.10 7.01
CA GLU A 67 -2.39 7.53 7.90
C GLU A 67 -1.02 7.36 7.24
N ASP A 68 -0.80 6.26 6.49
CA ASP A 68 0.45 6.03 5.75
C ASP A 68 0.70 7.16 4.73
N SER A 69 -0.35 7.54 3.98
CA SER A 69 -0.30 8.67 3.04
C SER A 69 0.07 9.97 3.75
N THR A 70 -0.64 10.28 4.84
CA THR A 70 -0.46 11.52 5.60
C THR A 70 0.94 11.61 6.19
N ASN A 71 1.41 10.53 6.81
CA ASN A 71 2.74 10.45 7.41
C ASN A 71 3.84 10.53 6.37
N TYR A 72 3.67 9.85 5.23
CA TYR A 72 4.63 9.85 4.13
C TYR A 72 4.87 11.26 3.58
N PHE A 73 3.81 11.97 3.18
CA PHE A 73 3.95 13.31 2.62
C PHE A 73 4.35 14.37 3.66
N THR A 74 3.96 14.19 4.93
CA THR A 74 4.43 15.06 6.02
C THR A 74 5.94 14.90 6.23
N LYS A 75 6.42 13.65 6.28
CA LYS A 75 7.86 13.37 6.40
C LYS A 75 8.63 13.96 5.22
N TRP A 76 8.15 13.75 4.00
CA TRP A 76 8.83 14.23 2.79
C TRP A 76 8.87 15.76 2.73
N GLY A 77 7.75 16.42 3.06
CA GLY A 77 7.71 17.88 3.15
C GLY A 77 8.66 18.44 4.20
N ASN A 78 8.85 17.74 5.32
CA ASN A 78 9.84 18.12 6.33
C ASN A 78 11.27 17.90 5.81
N GLU A 79 11.55 16.78 5.14
CA GLU A 79 12.86 16.48 4.56
C GLU A 79 13.30 17.52 3.52
N VAL A 80 12.39 17.94 2.63
CA VAL A 80 12.67 19.01 1.65
C VAL A 80 12.99 20.33 2.36
N LYS A 81 12.30 20.64 3.45
CA LYS A 81 12.52 21.89 4.22
C LYS A 81 13.81 21.88 5.05
N THR A 82 14.24 20.72 5.52
CA THR A 82 15.41 20.61 6.40
C THR A 82 16.70 20.26 5.67
N ASN A 83 16.64 19.73 4.46
CA ASN A 83 17.81 19.44 3.64
C ASN A 83 18.10 20.63 2.70
N PRO A 84 19.22 21.37 2.88
CA PRO A 84 19.53 22.54 2.06
C PRO A 84 19.60 22.25 0.56
N GLN A 85 20.15 21.08 0.18
CA GLN A 85 20.27 20.70 -1.24
C GLN A 85 18.90 20.52 -1.89
N LEU A 86 17.95 19.90 -1.17
CA LEU A 86 16.58 19.72 -1.65
C LEU A 86 15.82 21.03 -1.63
N MET A 87 15.98 21.85 -0.59
CA MET A 87 15.30 23.14 -0.48
C MET A 87 15.62 24.07 -1.66
N ASP A 88 16.87 24.05 -2.13
CA ASP A 88 17.31 24.92 -3.24
C ASP A 88 16.87 24.41 -4.62
N SER A 89 16.64 23.11 -4.77
CA SER A 89 16.40 22.43 -6.07
C SER A 89 14.97 21.94 -6.27
N VAL A 90 14.24 21.68 -5.19
CA VAL A 90 12.90 21.09 -5.18
C VAL A 90 11.90 22.04 -4.53
N TYR A 91 10.90 22.44 -5.31
CA TYR A 91 9.69 23.05 -4.78
C TYR A 91 8.71 21.96 -4.36
N PHE A 92 8.28 22.02 -3.09
CA PHE A 92 7.26 21.14 -2.54
C PHE A 92 6.15 21.96 -1.89
N HIS A 93 4.93 21.80 -2.39
CA HIS A 93 3.73 22.41 -1.81
C HIS A 93 2.64 21.38 -1.62
N ARG A 94 2.03 21.39 -0.44
CA ARG A 94 0.81 20.65 -0.10
C ARG A 94 -0.34 21.62 0.17
N GLU A 95 -1.46 21.44 -0.51
CA GLU A 95 -2.65 22.28 -0.41
C GLU A 95 -3.87 21.43 -0.09
N LEU A 96 -4.70 21.86 0.86
CA LEU A 96 -5.99 21.22 1.15
C LEU A 96 -7.04 21.74 0.17
N LEU A 97 -7.47 20.89 -0.76
CA LEU A 97 -8.53 21.24 -1.72
C LEU A 97 -9.93 21.15 -1.10
N GLY A 98 -10.10 20.29 -0.10
CA GLY A 98 -11.37 20.10 0.59
C GLY A 98 -11.44 18.77 1.33
N TYR A 99 -12.68 18.32 1.57
CA TYR A 99 -12.98 17.13 2.36
C TYR A 99 -13.80 16.13 1.54
N SER A 100 -13.49 14.85 1.70
CA SER A 100 -14.35 13.77 1.21
C SER A 100 -15.66 13.69 2.01
N LYS A 101 -16.62 12.87 1.56
CA LYS A 101 -17.90 12.66 2.27
C LYS A 101 -17.72 12.20 3.73
N GLU A 102 -16.67 11.46 4.01
CA GLU A 102 -16.32 10.96 5.34
C GLU A 102 -15.35 11.91 6.08
N GLN A 103 -15.29 13.18 5.68
CA GLN A 103 -14.47 14.23 6.31
C GLN A 103 -12.96 13.97 6.29
N ARG A 104 -12.46 13.17 5.35
CA ARG A 104 -11.02 13.01 5.12
C ARG A 104 -10.46 14.08 4.19
N TYR A 105 -9.23 14.51 4.42
CA TYR A 105 -8.56 15.55 3.63
C TYR A 105 -8.34 15.06 2.20
N VAL A 106 -8.65 15.93 1.25
CA VAL A 106 -8.29 15.76 -0.16
C VAL A 106 -7.27 16.83 -0.48
N GLU A 107 -6.06 16.41 -0.79
CA GLU A 107 -4.91 17.31 -0.89
C GLU A 107 -4.29 17.25 -2.28
N LEU A 108 -3.85 18.40 -2.77
CA LEU A 108 -2.99 18.52 -3.93
C LEU A 108 -1.55 18.60 -3.46
N ILE A 109 -0.72 17.71 -4.00
CA ILE A 109 0.73 17.71 -3.78
C ILE A 109 1.40 18.16 -5.06
N THR A 110 2.04 19.32 -5.01
CA THR A 110 2.82 19.88 -6.11
C THR A 110 4.30 19.69 -5.83
N ILE A 111 4.98 18.99 -6.73
CA ILE A 111 6.42 18.74 -6.65
C ILE A 111 7.01 19.14 -8.00
N THR A 112 7.95 20.08 -7.98
CA THR A 112 8.69 20.48 -9.18
C THR A 112 10.15 20.65 -8.84
N ALA A 113 11.04 20.24 -9.75
CA ALA A 113 12.47 20.50 -9.63
C ALA A 113 12.85 21.66 -10.56
N LYS A 114 13.92 22.39 -10.22
CA LYS A 114 14.59 23.26 -11.19
C LYS A 114 15.26 22.37 -12.23
N ASP A 115 15.00 22.63 -13.50
CA ASP A 115 15.86 22.11 -14.57
C ASP A 115 17.21 22.88 -14.51
N GLU A 116 18.31 22.15 -14.62
CA GLU A 116 19.66 22.73 -14.76
C GLU A 116 19.81 23.52 -16.07
#